data_AF-A0A399DRX6-F1
#
_entry.id   AF-A0A399DRX6-F1
#
_cell.length_a   1.000
_cell.length_b   1.000
_cell.length_c   1.000
_cell.angle_alpha   90.00
_cell.angle_beta   90.00
_cell.angle_gamma   90.00
#
_symmetry.space_group_name_H-M   'P 1'
#
loop_
_entity.id
_entity.type
_entity.pdbx_description
1 polymer ?
#
loop_
_entity_poly.entity_id
_entity_poly.type
_entity_poly.pdbx_seq_one_letter_code
_entity_poly.pdbx_strand_id
1 'polypeptide(L)'
;MINYSLENLSPRRVVADVARLVIRQAGREKSFSLSRLPASGILEPKAVQAGSILVKDVAPGELELEWTLVELGESPRTFVVRRTLNAAALSTGG
;
A
#
# COMPACT_ATOMS: atom_id res chain seq x y z
N MET A 1 -2.89 4.40 -12.41
CA MET A 1 -2.06 3.35 -11.74
C MET A 1 -1.24 4.00 -10.65
N ILE A 2 -1.01 3.32 -9.51
CA ILE A 2 -0.23 3.86 -8.38
C ILE A 2 1.04 3.03 -8.21
N ASN A 3 2.21 3.66 -8.29
CA ASN A 3 3.47 3.00 -7.95
C ASN A 3 3.76 3.19 -6.46
N TYR A 4 4.21 2.13 -5.79
CA TYR A 4 4.58 2.18 -4.38
C TYR A 4 5.98 1.62 -4.14
N SER A 5 6.60 2.10 -3.07
CA SER A 5 7.80 1.54 -2.47
C SER A 5 7.60 1.55 -0.94
N LEU A 6 7.79 0.40 -0.32
CA LEU A 6 7.75 0.21 1.12
C LEU A 6 9.14 -0.25 1.58
N GLU A 7 9.76 0.54 2.44
CA GLU A 7 11.04 0.22 3.05
C GLU A 7 10.85 -0.09 4.53
N ASN A 8 11.43 -1.21 4.97
CA ASN A 8 11.43 -1.56 6.39
C ASN A 8 12.64 -0.95 7.10
N LEU A 9 12.41 0.18 7.76
CA LEU A 9 13.41 0.86 8.61
C LEU A 9 13.50 0.29 10.03
N SER A 10 12.67 -0.69 10.38
CA SER A 10 12.73 -1.37 11.68
C SER A 10 13.89 -2.37 11.71
N PRO A 11 14.51 -2.62 12.89
CA PRO A 11 15.42 -3.74 13.08
C PRO A 11 14.72 -5.11 13.05
N ARG A 12 13.38 -5.17 12.96
CA ARG A 12 12.57 -6.40 12.98
C ARG A 12 11.86 -6.64 11.66
N ARG A 13 11.40 -7.87 11.45
CA ARG A 13 10.61 -8.27 10.27
C ARG A 13 9.24 -7.59 10.32
N VAL A 14 8.76 -7.08 9.18
CA VAL A 14 7.46 -6.42 9.08
C VAL A 14 6.58 -7.15 8.06
N VAL A 15 5.39 -7.54 8.47
CA VAL A 15 4.33 -8.02 7.58
C VAL A 15 3.70 -6.82 6.89
N ALA A 16 3.87 -6.76 5.58
CA ALA A 16 3.36 -5.74 4.66
C ALA A 16 2.46 -6.40 3.58
N ASP A 17 1.55 -7.27 4.02
CA ASP A 17 0.60 -7.93 3.13
C ASP A 17 -0.33 -6.90 2.47
N VAL A 18 -0.46 -6.97 1.15
CA VAL A 18 -1.36 -6.09 0.39
C VAL A 18 -2.83 -6.32 0.75
N ALA A 19 -3.21 -7.49 1.26
CA ALA A 19 -4.57 -7.74 1.73
C ALA A 19 -5.00 -6.79 2.86
N ARG A 20 -4.03 -6.09 3.48
CA ARG A 20 -4.23 -5.09 4.54
C ARG A 20 -4.14 -3.65 4.04
N LEU A 21 -4.03 -3.47 2.73
CA LEU A 21 -4.15 -2.17 2.07
C LEU A 21 -5.64 -1.90 1.80
N VAL A 22 -6.11 -0.77 2.29
CA VAL A 22 -7.44 -0.24 1.97
C VAL A 22 -7.27 1.04 1.17
N ILE A 23 -8.00 1.15 0.07
CA ILE A 23 -8.02 2.35 -0.76
C ILE A 23 -9.43 2.92 -0.72
N ARG A 24 -9.56 4.20 -0.39
CA ARG A 24 -10.85 4.90 -0.31
C ARG A 24 -10.86 6.14 -1.21
N GLN A 25 -12.03 6.46 -1.75
CA GLN A 25 -12.28 7.70 -2.49
C GLN A 25 -13.62 8.26 -2.04
N ALA A 26 -13.63 9.51 -1.58
CA ALA A 26 -14.82 10.15 -1.01
C ALA A 26 -15.52 9.25 0.04
N GLY A 27 -14.73 8.62 0.92
CA GLY A 27 -15.21 7.72 1.96
C GLY A 27 -15.65 6.32 1.50
N ARG A 28 -15.63 6.02 0.20
CA ARG A 28 -16.00 4.68 -0.34
C ARG A 28 -14.77 3.85 -0.64
N GLU A 29 -14.78 2.59 -0.22
CA GLU A 29 -13.70 1.65 -0.55
C GLU A 29 -13.66 1.35 -2.05
N LYS A 30 -12.45 1.25 -2.59
CA LYS A 30 -12.17 0.99 -3.99
C LYS A 30 -11.54 -0.38 -4.14
N SER A 31 -12.09 -1.18 -5.05
CA SER A 31 -11.43 -2.43 -5.46
C SER A 31 -10.13 -2.12 -6.21
N PHE A 32 -9.12 -2.95 -6.01
CA PHE A 32 -7.84 -2.83 -6.71
C PHE A 32 -7.26 -4.20 -7.03
N SER A 33 -6.27 -4.23 -7.91
CA SER A 33 -5.42 -5.39 -8.17
C SER A 33 -3.95 -4.98 -8.13
N LEU A 34 -3.06 -5.93 -7.86
CA LEU A 34 -1.63 -5.75 -8.03
C LEU A 34 -1.18 -6.26 -9.40
N SER A 35 -0.38 -5.47 -10.10
CA SER A 35 0.27 -5.92 -11.34
C SER A 35 1.51 -6.77 -11.07
N ARG A 36 2.15 -6.58 -9.91
CA ARG A 36 3.26 -7.41 -9.42
C ARG A 36 3.02 -7.76 -7.95
N LEU A 37 2.74 -9.04 -7.69
CA LEU A 37 2.70 -9.55 -6.33
C LEU A 37 4.14 -9.62 -5.79
N PRO A 38 4.40 -9.11 -4.58
CA PRO A 38 5.67 -9.38 -3.92
C PRO A 38 5.79 -10.89 -3.66
N ALA A 39 7.00 -11.43 -3.76
CA ALA A 39 7.24 -12.86 -3.52
C ALA A 39 6.91 -13.29 -2.08
N SER A 40 6.88 -12.33 -1.15
CA SER A 40 6.51 -12.50 0.25
C SER A 40 5.81 -11.23 0.73
N GLY A 41 4.78 -11.36 1.56
CA GLY A 41 4.21 -10.25 2.32
C GLY A 41 5.03 -9.86 3.54
N ILE A 42 6.27 -10.35 3.67
CA ILE A 42 7.19 -10.05 4.78
C ILE A 42 8.39 -9.28 4.24
N LEU A 43 8.64 -8.11 4.84
CA LEU A 43 9.82 -7.29 4.66
C LEU A 43 10.85 -7.61 5.75
N GLU A 44 12.02 -8.10 5.34
CA GLU A 44 13.19 -8.21 6.23
C GLU A 44 13.71 -6.81 6.61
N PRO A 45 14.50 -6.66 7.70
CA PRO A 45 15.11 -5.38 8.06
C PRO A 45 15.90 -4.78 6.88
N LYS A 46 15.69 -3.49 6.60
CA LYS A 46 16.28 -2.74 5.47
C LYS A 46 15.85 -3.22 4.07
N ALA A 47 14.92 -4.18 3.98
CA ALA A 47 14.40 -4.62 2.70
C ALA A 47 13.41 -3.59 2.13
N VAL A 48 13.38 -3.52 0.80
CA VAL A 48 12.45 -2.69 0.04
C VAL A 48 11.55 -3.57 -0.80
N GLN A 49 10.25 -3.32 -0.75
CA GLN A 49 9.26 -3.89 -1.63
C GLN A 49 8.65 -2.79 -2.48
N ALA A 50 8.65 -2.98 -3.80
CA ALA A 50 8.04 -2.05 -4.73
C ALA A 50 7.08 -2.79 -5.68
N GLY A 51 6.09 -2.07 -6.17
CA GLY A 51 5.12 -2.60 -7.12
C GLY A 51 4.15 -1.53 -7.60
N SER A 52 3.14 -1.97 -8.34
CA SER A 52 2.08 -1.09 -8.81
C SER A 52 0.71 -1.64 -8.46
N ILE A 53 -0.17 -0.73 -8.06
CA ILE A 53 -1.56 -0.97 -7.71
C ILE A 53 -2.44 -0.38 -8.81
N LEU A 54 -3.31 -1.21 -9.37
CA LEU A 54 -4.36 -0.80 -10.30
C LEU A 54 -5.67 -0.67 -9.54
N VAL A 55 -6.13 0.56 -9.33
CA VAL A 55 -7.40 0.85 -8.67
C VAL A 55 -8.50 0.93 -9.71
N LYS A 56 -9.64 0.26 -9.46
CA LYS A 56 -10.79 0.23 -10.36
C LYS A 56 -11.69 1.44 -10.15
N ASP A 57 -12.31 1.91 -11.23
CA ASP A 57 -13.35 2.97 -11.24
C ASP A 57 -12.95 4.25 -10.51
N VAL A 58 -11.69 4.67 -10.66
CA VAL A 58 -11.17 5.89 -10.02
C VAL A 58 -11.82 7.12 -10.66
N ALA A 59 -12.43 7.98 -9.84
CA ALA A 59 -12.95 9.28 -10.25
C ALA A 59 -11.93 10.40 -9.99
N PRO A 60 -12.12 11.61 -10.53
CA PRO A 60 -11.36 12.78 -10.09
C PRO A 60 -11.54 13.06 -8.58
N GLY A 61 -10.51 13.58 -7.93
CA GLY A 61 -10.52 13.91 -6.51
C GLY A 61 -9.46 13.17 -5.69
N GLU A 62 -9.62 13.17 -4.37
CA GLU A 62 -8.66 12.53 -3.46
C GLU A 62 -8.86 11.02 -3.38
N LEU A 63 -7.74 10.31 -3.39
CA LEU A 63 -7.65 8.88 -3.16
C LEU A 63 -6.82 8.66 -1.90
N GLU A 64 -7.43 8.06 -0.89
CA GLU A 64 -6.81 7.74 0.38
C GLU A 64 -6.30 6.31 0.34
N LEU A 65 -5.05 6.11 0.72
CA LEU A 65 -4.42 4.81 0.87
C LEU A 65 -4.07 4.61 2.33
N GLU A 66 -4.51 3.51 2.90
CA GLU A 66 -4.25 3.11 4.27
C GLU A 66 -3.71 1.69 4.29
N TRP A 67 -2.45 1.53 4.69
CA TRP A 67 -1.80 0.22 4.75
C TRP A 67 -1.47 -0.13 6.19
N THR A 68 -2.09 -1.20 6.70
CA THR A 68 -1.77 -1.73 8.02
C THR A 68 -0.59 -2.69 7.96
N LEU A 69 0.49 -2.36 8.64
CA LEU A 69 1.73 -3.12 8.74
C LEU A 69 1.87 -3.71 10.14
N VAL A 70 2.47 -4.89 10.28
CA VAL A 70 2.73 -5.52 11.59
C VAL A 70 4.20 -5.88 11.74
N GLU A 71 4.88 -5.25 12.68
CA GLU A 71 6.21 -5.66 13.10
C GLU A 71 6.14 -6.90 13.99
N LEU A 72 6.93 -7.91 13.64
CA LEU A 72 6.99 -9.20 14.33
C LEU A 72 8.00 -9.17 15.48
N GLY A 73 7.72 -9.93 16.54
CA GLY A 73 8.59 -10.08 17.71
C GLY A 73 7.82 -10.64 18.90
N GLU A 74 8.48 -10.66 20.06
CA GLU A 74 7.88 -11.08 21.34
C GLU A 74 6.67 -10.21 21.75
N SER A 75 6.63 -8.97 21.27
CA SER A 75 5.49 -8.06 21.43
C SER A 75 5.20 -7.39 20.08
N PRO A 76 4.32 -7.98 19.26
CA PRO A 76 4.01 -7.44 17.93
C PRO A 76 3.46 -6.01 18.00
N ARG A 77 3.85 -5.18 17.04
CA ARG A 77 3.39 -3.79 16.94
C ARG A 77 2.69 -3.57 15.61
N THR A 78 1.54 -2.91 15.64
CA THR A 78 0.78 -2.55 14.44
C THR A 78 1.04 -1.09 14.09
N PHE A 79 1.31 -0.83 12.82
CA PHE A 79 1.50 0.49 12.26
C PHE A 79 0.50 0.71 11.13
N VAL A 80 0.07 1.95 10.93
CA VAL A 80 -0.79 2.31 9.80
C VAL A 80 -0.10 3.40 8.99
N VAL A 81 0.22 3.09 7.74
CA VAL A 81 0.79 4.04 6.78
C VAL A 81 -0.35 4.65 5.98
N ARG A 82 -0.52 5.97 6.08
CA ARG A 82 -1.55 6.72 5.33
C ARG A 82 -0.94 7.64 4.29
N ARG A 83 -1.52 7.66 3.10
CA ARG A 83 -1.16 8.59 2.02
C ARG A 83 -2.42 9.05 1.29
N THR A 84 -2.46 10.32 0.92
CA THR A 84 -3.50 10.88 0.06
C THR A 84 -2.87 11.24 -1.28
N LEU A 85 -3.49 10.78 -2.36
CA LEU A 85 -3.08 11.04 -3.74
C LEU A 85 -4.18 11.79 -4.46
N ASN A 86 -3.83 12.71 -5.36
CA ASN A 86 -4.79 13.31 -6.26
C ASN A 86 -4.98 12.40 -7.49
N ALA A 87 -6.20 11.87 -7.65
CA ALA A 87 -6.54 10.96 -8.73
C ALA A 87 -6.50 11.60 -10.13
N ALA A 88 -6.63 12.93 -10.24
CA ALA A 88 -6.46 13.63 -11.51
C ALA A 88 -5.04 13.46 -12.09
N ALA A 89 -4.04 13.15 -11.25
CA ALA A 89 -2.68 12.83 -11.68
C ALA A 89 -2.48 11.35 -12.04
N LEU A 90 -3.48 10.49 -11.82
CA LEU A 90 -3.39 9.05 -12.08
C LEU A 90 -3.87 8.66 -13.49
N SER A 91 -4.41 9.61 -14.26
CA SER A 91 -5.07 9.43 -15.57
C SER A 91 -4.21 9.78 -16.80
N THR A 92 -2.92 10.10 -16.66
CA THR A 92 -2.03 10.30 -17.82
C THR A 92 -1.45 8.96 -18.26
N GLY A 93 -2.22 8.24 -19.06
CA GLY A 93 -1.81 6.96 -19.66
C GLY A 93 -2.97 6.32 -20.42
N GLY A 94 -3.46 7.04 -21.43
CA GLY A 94 -4.36 6.55 -22.47
C GLY A 94 -3.70 6.73 -23.82
#